data_AF-A0A8X6LSJ7-F1
#
_entry.id   AF-A0A8X6LSJ7-F1
#
_cell.length_a   1.000
_cell.length_b   1.000
_cell.length_c   1.000
_cell.angle_alpha   90.00
_cell.angle_beta   90.00
_cell.angle_gamma   90.00
#
_symmetry.space_group_name_H-M   'P 1'
#
loop_
_entity.id
_entity.type
_entity.pdbx_description
1 polymer ?
#
loop_
_entity_poly.entity_id
_entity_poly.type
_entity_poly.pdbx_seq_one_letter_code
_entity_poly.pdbx_strand_id
1 'polypeptide(L)'
;MRKESVDMCSTVQWSERPIAFASRTLSGSEKKYSQIDKEALSIVWAVKKFYLYLKVRRFTLITDHKPLVAIFCSKRGFPVLEATRLLHYTQILQSFVFDIIFRKTFEHGNADFLSLLPKTSEELEVKDDITIFQMSQIEALPVTSKELRQETGKDIELGPLLTALREVKNLQGREAQYTN
;
A
#
# COMPACT_ATOMS: atom_id res chain seq x y z
N MET A 1 -20.14 0.13 1.15
CA MET A 1 -18.69 -0.05 0.87
C MET A 1 -17.96 0.87 1.83
N ARG A 2 -17.15 0.36 2.76
CA ARG A 2 -16.30 1.22 3.60
C ARG A 2 -15.07 1.55 2.77
N LYS A 3 -14.87 2.82 2.44
CA LYS A 3 -13.64 3.32 1.84
C LYS A 3 -12.78 3.85 2.97
N GLU A 4 -11.49 3.65 2.85
CA GLU A 4 -10.53 4.26 3.76
C GLU A 4 -9.75 5.28 2.95
N SER A 5 -9.77 6.51 3.44
CA SER A 5 -9.14 7.66 2.81
C SER A 5 -8.04 8.16 3.72
N VAL A 6 -6.89 8.48 3.14
CA VAL A 6 -5.77 9.06 3.86
C VAL A 6 -5.29 10.26 3.09
N ASP A 7 -5.10 11.36 3.80
CA ASP A 7 -4.56 12.61 3.28
C ASP A 7 -3.16 12.87 3.83
N MET A 8 -2.28 13.38 2.97
CA MET A 8 -0.95 13.83 3.35
C MET A 8 -0.97 15.36 3.31
N CYS A 9 -0.64 15.99 4.43
CA CYS A 9 -0.67 17.43 4.58
C CYS A 9 0.65 17.95 5.15
N SER A 10 1.06 19.14 4.72
CA SER A 10 2.16 19.88 5.34
C SER A 10 1.64 21.15 6.01
N THR A 11 2.15 21.44 7.21
CA THR A 11 1.86 22.71 7.88
C THR A 11 2.90 23.74 7.47
N VAL A 12 2.50 24.77 6.72
CA VAL A 12 3.34 25.91 6.38
C VAL A 12 2.60 27.18 6.79
N GLN A 13 3.17 27.96 7.73
CA GLN A 13 2.59 29.22 8.22
C GLN A 13 1.14 29.10 8.74
N TRP A 14 0.89 28.17 9.67
CA TRP A 14 -0.43 27.95 10.32
C TRP A 14 -1.59 27.53 9.39
N SER A 15 -1.29 27.20 8.14
CA SER A 15 -2.25 26.66 7.18
C SER A 15 -1.85 25.23 6.81
N GLU A 16 -2.80 24.30 6.95
CA GLU A 16 -2.70 22.92 6.50
C GLU A 16 -2.81 22.90 4.96
N ARG A 17 -1.71 22.57 4.28
CA ARG A 17 -1.67 22.42 2.81
C ARG A 17 -1.65 20.94 2.44
N PRO A 18 -2.75 20.40 1.86
CA PRO A 18 -2.75 19.03 1.39
C PRO A 18 -1.76 18.87 0.24
N ILE A 19 -0.90 17.86 0.34
CA ILE A 19 0.05 17.47 -0.68
C ILE A 19 -0.59 16.44 -1.60
N ALA A 20 -1.24 15.43 -1.02
CA ALA A 20 -1.85 14.35 -1.78
C ALA A 20 -3.01 13.71 -1.01
N PHE A 21 -3.99 13.24 -1.75
CA PHE A 21 -5.14 12.51 -1.24
C PHE A 21 -5.15 11.11 -1.85
N ALA A 22 -5.33 10.08 -1.03
CA ALA A 22 -5.42 8.71 -1.49
C ALA A 22 -6.62 8.03 -0.86
N SER A 23 -7.33 7.22 -1.64
CA SER A 23 -8.41 6.38 -1.11
C SER A 23 -8.31 4.97 -1.69
N ARG A 24 -8.66 3.98 -0.88
CA ARG A 24 -8.71 2.58 -1.30
C ARG A 24 -10.02 1.95 -0.90
N THR A 25 -10.52 1.07 -1.77
CA THR A 25 -11.66 0.19 -1.45
C THR A 25 -11.15 -1.13 -0.91
N LEU A 26 -11.72 -1.59 0.20
CA LEU A 26 -11.44 -2.92 0.77
C LEU A 26 -11.94 -4.04 -0.16
N SER A 27 -11.11 -5.05 -0.36
CA SER A 27 -11.46 -6.30 -1.05
C SER A 27 -12.52 -7.10 -0.30
N GLY A 28 -13.20 -8.04 -0.98
CA GLY A 28 -14.24 -8.89 -0.39
C GLY A 28 -13.79 -9.61 0.90
N SER A 29 -12.53 -10.04 0.96
CA SER A 29 -11.93 -10.66 2.15
C SER A 29 -11.59 -9.64 3.24
N GLU A 30 -11.07 -8.47 2.85
CA GLU A 30 -10.69 -7.39 3.78
C GLU A 30 -11.93 -6.76 4.45
N LYS A 31 -13.09 -6.77 3.77
CA LYS A 31 -14.37 -6.35 4.36
C LYS A 31 -14.80 -7.19 5.57
N LYS A 32 -14.33 -8.44 5.68
CA LYS A 32 -14.64 -9.32 6.81
C LYS A 32 -13.74 -9.09 8.02
N TYR A 33 -12.73 -8.22 7.91
CA TYR A 33 -11.81 -7.93 9.01
C TYR A 33 -12.49 -7.13 10.12
N SER A 34 -11.90 -7.21 11.33
CA SER A 34 -12.33 -6.39 12.46
C SER A 34 -12.17 -4.91 12.12
N GLN A 35 -12.89 -4.03 12.83
CA GLN A 35 -12.78 -2.60 12.58
C GLN A 35 -11.36 -2.10 12.82
N ILE A 36 -10.68 -2.61 13.85
CA ILE A 36 -9.31 -2.26 14.19
C ILE A 36 -8.35 -2.67 13.05
N ASP A 37 -8.51 -3.88 12.52
CA ASP A 37 -7.66 -4.38 11.43
C ASP A 37 -7.84 -3.57 10.14
N LYS A 38 -9.07 -3.12 9.86
CA LYS A 38 -9.40 -2.29 8.71
C LYS A 38 -8.69 -0.94 8.79
N GLU A 39 -8.87 -0.23 9.89
CA GLU A 39 -8.19 1.05 10.10
C GLU A 39 -6.66 0.90 10.17
N ALA A 40 -6.14 -0.21 10.70
CA ALA A 40 -4.69 -0.45 10.64
C ALA A 40 -4.20 -0.71 9.21
N LEU A 41 -4.99 -1.42 8.40
CA LEU A 41 -4.70 -1.69 7.00
C LEU A 41 -4.70 -0.39 6.17
N SER A 42 -5.62 0.55 6.43
CA SER A 42 -5.64 1.86 5.75
C SER A 42 -4.33 2.61 5.94
N ILE A 43 -3.87 2.69 7.19
CA ILE A 43 -2.64 3.37 7.58
C ILE A 43 -1.44 2.73 6.89
N VAL A 44 -1.30 1.41 6.97
CA VAL A 44 -0.17 0.70 6.33
C VAL A 44 -0.20 0.87 4.83
N TRP A 45 -1.38 0.82 4.21
CA TRP A 45 -1.51 1.04 2.78
C TRP A 45 -1.09 2.46 2.39
N ALA A 46 -1.52 3.47 3.14
CA ALA A 46 -1.13 4.86 2.88
C ALA A 46 0.36 5.11 3.08
N VAL A 47 0.98 4.56 4.13
CA VAL A 47 2.42 4.67 4.35
C VAL A 47 3.21 4.01 3.21
N LYS A 48 2.75 2.86 2.71
CA LYS A 48 3.35 2.23 1.52
C LYS A 48 3.15 3.08 0.27
N LYS A 49 1.98 3.69 0.11
CA LYS A 49 1.66 4.54 -1.03
C LYS A 49 2.54 5.78 -1.09
N PHE A 50 2.74 6.43 0.05
CA PHE A 50 3.57 7.62 0.19
C PHE A 50 5.01 7.29 0.59
N TYR A 51 5.48 6.06 0.36
CA TYR A 51 6.81 5.61 0.78
C TYR A 51 7.93 6.58 0.36
N LEU A 52 7.91 7.05 -0.88
CA LEU A 52 8.92 7.98 -1.40
C LEU A 52 8.92 9.35 -0.70
N TYR A 53 7.76 9.80 -0.21
CA TYR A 53 7.65 11.04 0.54
C TYR A 53 8.05 10.88 2.02
N LEU A 54 7.72 9.72 2.61
CA LEU A 54 7.85 9.48 4.04
C LEU A 54 9.19 8.87 4.46
N LYS A 55 9.91 8.19 3.56
CA LYS A 55 11.14 7.44 3.89
C LYS A 55 12.20 8.27 4.61
N VAL A 56 12.33 9.55 4.28
CA VAL A 56 13.44 10.41 4.76
C VAL A 56 12.98 11.44 5.79
N ARG A 57 11.67 11.63 5.97
CA ARG A 57 11.12 12.71 6.79
C ARG A 57 10.36 12.17 7.99
N ARG A 58 10.47 12.87 9.12
CA ARG A 58 9.56 12.67 10.25
C ARG A 58 8.20 13.24 9.87
N PHE A 59 7.14 12.50 10.14
CA PHE A 59 5.78 12.92 9.83
C PHE A 59 4.82 12.64 10.98
N THR A 60 3.68 13.30 10.96
CA THR A 60 2.61 13.09 11.94
C THR A 60 1.50 12.30 11.28
N LEU A 61 1.21 11.11 11.82
CA LEU A 61 0.10 10.27 11.40
C LEU A 61 -1.15 10.67 12.18
N ILE A 62 -2.18 11.15 11.48
CA ILE A 62 -3.45 11.52 12.10
C ILE A 62 -4.45 10.39 11.86
N THR A 63 -5.10 9.92 12.92
CA THR A 63 -6.14 8.87 12.84
C THR A 63 -7.34 9.25 13.68
N ASP A 64 -8.51 8.80 13.27
CA ASP A 64 -9.78 8.89 14.00
C ASP A 64 -10.04 7.68 14.91
N HIS A 65 -9.05 6.79 15.08
CA HIS A 65 -9.20 5.56 15.86
C HIS A 65 -8.28 5.52 17.09
N LYS A 66 -8.83 5.85 18.27
CA LYS A 66 -8.08 5.91 19.55
C LYS A 66 -7.29 4.63 19.89
N PRO A 67 -7.83 3.41 19.70
CA PRO A 67 -7.07 2.19 19.97
C PRO A 67 -5.77 2.08 19.17
N LEU A 68 -5.73 2.56 17.92
CA LEU A 68 -4.51 2.50 17.11
C LEU A 68 -3.42 3.42 17.64
N VAL A 69 -3.82 4.57 18.21
CA VAL A 69 -2.89 5.45 18.92
C VAL A 69 -2.25 4.70 20.08
N ALA A 70 -3.02 3.96 20.88
CA ALA A 70 -2.46 3.20 21.99
C ALA A 70 -1.52 2.07 21.52
N ILE A 71 -1.87 1.39 20.43
CA ILE A 71 -1.13 0.26 19.85
C ILE A 71 0.20 0.73 19.23
N PHE A 72 0.19 1.82 18.45
CA PHE A 72 1.38 2.29 17.74
C PHE A 72 2.24 3.31 18.53
N CYS A 73 1.67 4.00 19.54
CA CYS A 73 2.41 4.94 20.39
C CYS A 73 3.12 4.24 21.56
N SER A 74 2.60 3.11 22.04
CA SER A 74 3.17 2.45 23.21
C SER A 74 4.56 1.87 22.91
N LYS A 75 5.58 2.49 23.50
CA LYS A 75 6.90 1.88 23.76
C LYS A 75 6.81 0.65 24.68
N ARG A 76 5.62 0.37 25.24
CA ARG A 76 5.34 -0.84 26.02
C ARG A 76 4.87 -1.91 25.04
N GLY A 77 5.64 -3.00 24.98
CA GLY A 77 5.41 -4.10 24.06
C GLY A 77 3.95 -4.57 24.02
N PHE A 78 3.55 -5.01 22.83
CA PHE A 78 2.25 -5.57 22.54
C PHE A 78 1.88 -6.66 23.55
N PRO A 79 0.65 -6.72 24.06
CA PRO A 79 0.16 -7.96 24.65
C PRO A 79 0.26 -9.03 23.55
N VAL A 80 1.01 -10.10 23.84
CA VAL A 80 1.47 -11.18 22.94
C VAL A 80 0.33 -11.97 22.27
N LEU A 81 -0.92 -11.54 22.42
CA LEU A 81 -2.13 -12.29 22.09
C LEU A 81 -3.02 -11.65 21.02
N GLU A 82 -2.72 -10.44 20.53
CA GLU A 82 -3.57 -9.77 19.53
C GLU A 82 -2.98 -9.84 18.12
N ALA A 83 -3.47 -10.81 17.35
CA ALA A 83 -3.45 -10.93 15.89
C ALA A 83 -2.09 -10.75 15.18
N THR A 84 -1.59 -11.84 14.57
CA THR A 84 -0.43 -11.87 13.65
C THR A 84 -0.41 -10.72 12.62
N ARG A 85 -1.57 -10.19 12.22
CA ARG A 85 -1.71 -9.07 11.27
C ARG A 85 -1.26 -7.72 11.85
N LEU A 86 -1.69 -7.35 13.05
CA LEU A 86 -1.32 -6.09 13.68
C LEU A 86 0.17 -6.04 13.99
N LEU A 87 0.75 -7.18 14.38
CA LEU A 87 2.20 -7.31 14.54
C LEU A 87 2.93 -7.06 13.22
N HIS A 88 2.47 -7.66 12.12
CA HIS A 88 3.05 -7.45 10.79
C HIS A 88 2.94 -5.99 10.33
N TYR A 89 1.80 -5.34 10.58
CA TYR A 89 1.59 -3.91 10.29
C TYR A 89 2.53 -3.03 11.10
N THR A 90 2.71 -3.34 12.37
CA THR A 90 3.67 -2.64 13.24
C THR A 90 5.09 -2.74 12.69
N GLN A 91 5.53 -3.94 12.30
CA GLN A 91 6.89 -4.12 11.81
C GLN A 91 7.18 -3.28 10.55
N ILE A 92 6.17 -3.11 9.69
CA ILE A 92 6.27 -2.19 8.55
C ILE A 92 6.40 -0.74 9.04
N LEU A 93 5.55 -0.32 9.98
CA LEU A 93 5.54 1.04 10.50
C LEU A 93 6.81 1.39 11.30
N GLN A 94 7.44 0.42 11.97
CA GLN A 94 8.71 0.59 12.69
C GLN A 94 9.87 1.06 11.81
N SER A 95 9.79 0.84 10.49
CA SER A 95 10.80 1.34 9.56
C SER A 95 10.71 2.86 9.31
N PHE A 96 9.66 3.52 9.80
CA PHE A 96 9.44 4.96 9.65
C PHE A 96 9.50 5.67 11.00
N VAL A 97 9.88 6.95 10.96
CA VAL A 97 9.86 7.82 12.14
C VAL A 97 8.63 8.70 12.06
N PHE A 98 7.63 8.42 12.90
CA PHE A 98 6.39 9.18 12.92
C PHE A 98 5.85 9.37 14.33
N ASP A 99 5.05 10.41 14.51
CA ASP A 99 4.26 10.68 15.71
C ASP A 99 2.78 10.45 15.39
N ILE A 100 2.05 9.71 16.21
CA ILE A 100 0.63 9.40 15.97
C ILE A 100 -0.28 10.25 16.85
N ILE A 101 -1.24 10.95 16.23
CA ILE A 101 -2.19 11.84 16.89
C ILE A 101 -3.62 11.41 16.58
N PHE A 102 -4.45 11.33 17.63
CA PHE A 102 -5.89 11.15 17.46
C PHE A 102 -6.55 12.49 17.12
N ARG A 103 -7.30 12.54 16.02
CA ARG A 103 -8.20 13.66 15.67
C ARG A 103 -9.62 13.12 15.58
N LYS A 104 -10.60 13.85 16.13
CA LYS A 104 -12.01 13.40 16.06
C LYS A 104 -12.49 13.45 14.61
N THR A 105 -13.36 12.51 14.24
CA THR A 105 -13.97 12.39 12.90
C THR A 105 -14.56 13.72 12.39
N PHE A 106 -15.19 14.52 13.26
CA PHE A 106 -15.74 15.84 12.89
C PHE A 106 -14.69 16.85 12.39
N GLU A 107 -13.45 16.76 12.86
CA GLU A 107 -12.32 17.58 12.43
C GLU A 107 -11.51 16.91 11.30
N HIS A 108 -11.94 15.73 10.86
CA HIS A 108 -11.29 14.89 9.85
C HIS A 108 -12.10 14.84 8.53
N GLY A 109 -12.88 15.90 8.27
CA GLY A 109 -13.81 15.97 7.14
C GLY A 109 -13.17 15.80 5.76
N ASN A 110 -11.88 16.12 5.62
CA ASN A 110 -11.14 15.97 4.36
C ASN A 110 -11.06 14.50 3.91
N ALA A 111 -10.68 13.61 4.82
CA ALA A 111 -10.60 12.18 4.54
C ALA A 111 -11.99 11.55 4.43
N ASP A 112 -12.94 11.96 5.27
CA ASP A 112 -14.32 11.48 5.23
C ASP A 112 -14.97 11.75 3.88
N PHE A 113 -14.81 12.95 3.32
CA PHE A 113 -15.38 13.31 2.02
C PHE A 113 -14.93 12.37 0.89
N LEU A 114 -13.64 12.04 0.84
CA LEU A 114 -13.10 11.12 -0.17
C LEU A 114 -13.62 9.68 -0.01
N SER A 115 -13.95 9.30 1.23
CA SER A 115 -14.49 7.97 1.53
C SER A 115 -15.96 7.82 1.10
N LEU A 116 -16.68 8.95 1.03
CA LEU A 116 -18.12 9.03 0.73
C LEU A 116 -18.44 9.06 -0.77
N LEU A 117 -17.48 9.40 -1.64
CA LEU A 117 -17.75 9.56 -3.07
C LEU A 117 -18.21 8.23 -3.72
N PRO A 118 -19.38 8.16 -4.37
CA PRO A 118 -19.80 6.96 -5.10
C PRO A 118 -18.89 6.72 -6.31
N LYS A 119 -18.67 5.45 -6.69
CA LYS A 119 -17.90 5.11 -7.90
C LYS A 119 -18.78 5.38 -9.11
N THR A 120 -18.40 6.37 -9.93
CA THR A 120 -18.79 6.39 -11.33
C THR A 120 -17.94 5.35 -12.06
N SER A 121 -18.64 4.45 -12.74
CA SER A 121 -18.23 3.41 -13.70
C SER A 121 -16.78 3.42 -14.23
N GLU A 122 -16.25 2.21 -14.35
CA GLU A 122 -15.02 1.78 -15.04
C GLU A 122 -13.69 2.02 -14.32
N GLU A 123 -12.94 0.94 -14.13
CA GLU A 123 -11.59 0.93 -13.60
C GLU A 123 -10.65 1.69 -14.53
N LEU A 124 -10.60 3.00 -14.41
CA LEU A 124 -9.35 3.69 -14.63
C LEU A 124 -8.49 3.34 -13.42
N GLU A 125 -7.53 2.43 -13.60
CA GLU A 125 -6.33 2.44 -12.77
C GLU A 125 -5.77 3.86 -12.90
N VAL A 126 -6.17 4.75 -11.99
CA VAL A 126 -5.54 6.07 -11.86
C VAL A 126 -4.13 5.76 -11.39
N LYS A 127 -3.24 5.57 -12.36
CA LYS A 127 -1.83 5.45 -12.13
C LYS A 127 -1.40 6.78 -11.57
N ASP A 128 -1.04 6.79 -10.29
CA ASP A 128 -0.53 7.99 -9.65
C ASP A 128 0.59 8.64 -10.45
N ASP A 129 0.78 9.94 -10.29
CA ASP A 129 1.84 10.71 -10.97
C ASP A 129 3.22 10.07 -10.83
N ILE A 130 3.50 9.43 -9.69
CA ILE A 130 4.72 8.66 -9.44
C ILE A 130 4.79 7.44 -10.36
N THR A 131 3.70 6.68 -10.48
CA THR A 131 3.61 5.50 -11.34
C THR A 131 3.75 5.91 -12.80
N ILE A 132 3.11 7.01 -13.21
CA ILE A 132 3.24 7.57 -14.56
C ILE A 132 4.68 8.01 -14.82
N PHE A 133 5.32 8.69 -13.87
CA PHE A 133 6.73 9.08 -13.97
C PHE A 133 7.65 7.86 -14.06
N GLN A 134 7.46 6.85 -13.23
CA GLN A 134 8.25 5.61 -13.30
C GLN A 134 8.05 4.89 -14.64
N MET A 135 6.82 4.84 -15.15
CA MET A 135 6.52 4.27 -16.46
C MET A 135 7.20 5.07 -17.58
N SER A 136 7.18 6.40 -17.53
CA SER A 136 7.84 7.23 -18.55
C SER A 136 9.36 7.07 -18.53
N GLN A 137 9.97 6.90 -17.35
CA GLN A 137 11.40 6.58 -17.24
C GLN A 137 11.73 5.22 -17.85
N ILE A 138 10.86 4.21 -17.66
CA ILE A 138 11.04 2.88 -18.25
C ILE A 138 10.89 2.92 -19.78
N GLU A 139 9.93 3.68 -20.29
CA GLU A 139 9.71 3.85 -21.74
C GLU A 139 10.86 4.63 -22.41
N ALA A 140 11.54 5.52 -21.67
CA ALA A 140 12.71 6.25 -22.16
C ALA A 140 14.01 5.41 -22.18
N LEU A 141 14.01 4.19 -21.62
CA LEU A 141 15.18 3.32 -21.69
C LEU A 141 15.40 2.84 -23.13
N PRO A 142 16.65 2.81 -23.62
CA PRO A 142 16.97 2.34 -24.97
C PRO A 142 16.79 0.82 -25.15
N VAL A 143 16.34 0.11 -24.11
CA VAL A 143 16.26 -1.34 -24.05
C VAL A 143 14.81 -1.73 -23.71
N THR A 144 14.17 -2.46 -24.62
CA THR A 144 12.78 -2.89 -24.46
C THR A 144 12.70 -4.25 -23.75
N SER A 145 11.62 -4.49 -22.99
CA SER A 145 11.36 -5.80 -22.34
C SER A 145 11.35 -6.98 -23.32
N LYS A 146 10.94 -6.74 -24.58
CA LYS A 146 10.96 -7.74 -25.66
C LYS A 146 12.39 -8.10 -26.08
N GLU A 147 13.29 -7.12 -26.15
CA GLU A 147 14.70 -7.31 -26.49
C GLU A 147 15.43 -8.03 -25.37
N LEU A 148 15.22 -7.60 -24.11
CA LEU A 148 15.74 -8.31 -22.93
C LEU A 148 15.31 -9.78 -22.94
N ARG A 149 14.04 -10.08 -23.22
CA ARG A 149 13.56 -11.46 -23.30
C ARG A 149 14.26 -12.27 -24.39
N GLN A 150 14.58 -11.67 -25.54
CA GLN A 150 15.27 -12.34 -26.62
C GLN A 150 16.73 -12.60 -26.28
N GLU A 151 17.42 -11.61 -25.72
CA GLU A 151 18.84 -11.74 -25.35
C GLU A 151 19.03 -12.65 -24.13
N THR A 152 18.17 -12.58 -23.10
CA THR A 152 18.17 -13.53 -21.97
C THR A 152 17.92 -14.97 -22.42
N GLY A 153 17.21 -15.19 -23.52
CA GLY A 153 17.00 -16.52 -24.09
C GLY A 153 18.22 -17.09 -24.82
N LYS A 154 19.14 -16.22 -25.27
CA LYS A 154 20.40 -16.60 -25.94
C LYS A 154 21.56 -16.73 -24.97
N ASP A 155 21.40 -16.22 -23.75
CA ASP A 155 22.39 -16.29 -22.68
C ASP A 155 22.65 -17.74 -22.24
N ILE A 156 23.93 -18.08 -22.09
CA ILE A 156 24.42 -19.42 -21.75
C ILE A 156 23.94 -19.89 -20.37
N GLU A 157 23.80 -18.97 -19.41
CA GLU A 157 23.42 -19.29 -18.03
C GLU A 157 21.91 -19.10 -17.82
N LEU A 158 21.36 -18.00 -18.36
CA LEU A 158 19.96 -17.64 -18.10
C LEU A 158 18.96 -18.39 -19.00
N GLY A 159 19.37 -18.81 -20.20
CA GLY A 159 18.53 -19.57 -21.13
C GLY A 159 18.04 -20.92 -20.57
N PRO A 160 18.94 -21.78 -20.04
CA PRO A 160 18.56 -23.03 -19.39
C PRO A 160 17.64 -22.82 -18.19
N LEU A 161 17.94 -21.83 -17.33
CA LEU A 161 17.11 -21.49 -16.17
C LEU A 161 15.70 -21.03 -16.56
N LEU A 162 15.59 -20.22 -17.61
CA LEU A 162 14.31 -19.71 -18.09
C LEU A 162 13.44 -20.83 -18.68
N THR A 163 14.06 -21.86 -19.25
CA THR A 163 13.39 -23.05 -19.76
C THR A 163 12.91 -23.93 -18.61
N ALA A 164 13.77 -24.20 -17.62
CA ALA A 164 13.41 -24.93 -16.41
C ALA A 164 12.26 -24.27 -15.63
N LEU A 165 12.27 -22.94 -15.48
CA LEU A 165 11.19 -22.20 -14.81
C LEU A 165 9.86 -22.24 -15.57
N ARG A 166 9.89 -22.30 -16.90
CA ARG A 166 8.67 -22.46 -17.72
C ARG A 166 8.09 -23.87 -17.58
N GLU A 167 8.94 -24.88 -17.53
CA GLU A 167 8.51 -26.27 -17.31
C GLU A 167 7.90 -26.46 -15.92
N VAL A 168 8.53 -25.93 -14.87
CA VAL A 168 7.99 -26.01 -13.50
C VAL A 168 6.62 -25.32 -13.39
N LYS A 169 6.42 -24.15 -14.04
CA LYS A 169 5.11 -23.50 -14.09
C LYS A 169 4.06 -24.33 -14.85
N ASN A 170 4.46 -25.02 -15.93
CA ASN A 170 3.57 -25.87 -16.70
C ASN A 170 3.18 -27.15 -15.96
N LEU A 171 4.06 -27.68 -15.10
CA LEU A 171 3.77 -28.83 -14.24
C LEU A 171 2.80 -28.43 -13.12
N GLN A 172 3.01 -27.30 -12.45
CA GLN A 172 2.08 -26.79 -11.44
C GLN A 172 0.70 -26.41 -12.02
N GLY A 173 0.67 -25.92 -13.27
CA GLY A 173 -0.58 -25.66 -13.99
C GLY A 173 -1.34 -26.94 -14.39
N ARG A 174 -0.64 -28.06 -14.58
CA ARG A 174 -1.25 -29.37 -14.86
C ARG A 174 -1.77 -30.05 -13.59
N GLU A 175 -1.07 -29.94 -12.47
CA GLU A 175 -1.56 -30.48 -11.18
C GLU A 175 -2.83 -29.77 -10.70
N ALA A 176 -2.99 -28.48 -11.01
CA ALA A 176 -4.21 -27.71 -10.71
C ALA A 176 -5.44 -28.11 -11.54
N GLN A 177 -5.28 -28.89 -12.61
CA GLN A 177 -6.39 -29.39 -13.45
C GLN A 177 -6.94 -30.76 -13.00
N TYR A 178 -6.29 -31.41 -12.02
CA TYR A 178 -6.71 -32.72 -11.47
C TYR A 178 -7.26 -32.65 -10.04
N THR A 179 -7.33 -31.46 -9.43
CA THR A 179 -7.99 -31.26 -8.13
C THR A 179 -9.21 -30.35 -8.29
N ASN A 180 -10.39 -31.00 -8.30
CA ASN A 180 -11.78 -30.51 -8.37
C ASN A 180 -12.34 -30.21 -9.77
#